data_AF-A0A9E3EZR5-F1
#
_entry.id   AF-A0A9E3EZR5-F1
#
_cell.length_a   1.000
_cell.length_b   1.000
_cell.length_c   1.000
_cell.angle_alpha   90.00
_cell.angle_beta   90.00
_cell.angle_gamma   90.00
#
_symmetry.space_group_name_H-M   'P 1'
#
loop_
_entity.id
_entity.type
_entity.pdbx_description
1 polymer ?
#
loop_
_entity_poly.entity_id
_entity_poly.type
_entity_poly.pdbx_seq_one_letter_code
_entity_poly.pdbx_strand_id
1 'polypeptide(L)'
;MRRAAKVLPSGAWPQAERADLITLVYDDRYRRRLRLLGDGGTDFLLDLPQPTVLRDGDGLALDDGGYVMVKAADETLIEVRAKDPALFVRLAWHLGNRHL
;
A
#
# COMPACT_ATOMS: atom_id res chain seq x y z
N MET A 1 -13.18 0.36 -18.80
CA MET A 1 -12.52 -0.08 -17.55
C MET A 1 -11.81 1.14 -17.02
N ARG A 2 -12.04 1.51 -15.76
CA ARG A 2 -11.43 2.68 -15.12
C ARG A 2 -9.92 2.52 -15.05
N ARG A 3 -9.18 3.62 -15.02
CA ARG A 3 -7.71 3.61 -14.91
C ARG A 3 -7.27 4.49 -13.75
N ALA A 4 -6.35 3.98 -12.93
CA ALA A 4 -5.62 4.75 -11.94
C ALA A 4 -4.17 4.93 -12.37
N ALA A 5 -3.80 6.17 -12.73
CA ALA A 5 -2.45 6.50 -13.22
C ALA A 5 -1.63 7.35 -12.25
N LYS A 6 -2.24 7.78 -11.13
CA LYS A 6 -1.62 8.64 -10.14
C LYS A 6 -1.92 8.14 -8.73
N VAL A 7 -0.89 8.10 -7.90
CA VAL A 7 -0.99 7.86 -6.46
C VAL A 7 -0.81 9.20 -5.75
N LEU A 8 -1.71 9.52 -4.83
CA LEU A 8 -1.59 10.65 -3.93
C LEU A 8 -1.31 10.12 -2.52
N PRO A 9 -0.29 10.65 -1.82
CA PRO A 9 0.01 10.25 -0.45
C PRO A 9 -1.19 10.39 0.47
N SER A 10 -1.28 9.56 1.50
CA SER A 10 -2.25 9.74 2.59
C SER A 10 -2.27 11.19 3.09
N GLY A 11 -3.46 11.79 3.16
CA GLY A 11 -3.68 13.19 3.52
C GLY A 11 -3.54 14.22 2.38
N ALA A 12 -3.07 13.81 1.19
CA ALA A 12 -2.90 14.68 0.03
C ALA A 12 -4.01 14.51 -1.04
N TRP A 13 -5.10 13.83 -0.70
CA TRP A 13 -6.27 13.63 -1.55
C TRP A 13 -7.56 13.80 -0.73
N PRO A 14 -8.66 14.26 -1.34
CA PRO A 14 -9.90 14.53 -0.62
C PRO A 14 -10.57 13.22 -0.20
N GLN A 15 -10.42 12.82 1.07
CA GLN A 15 -10.99 11.57 1.59
C GLN A 15 -12.52 11.47 1.43
N ALA A 16 -13.22 12.60 1.37
CA ALA A 16 -14.65 12.66 1.10
C ALA A 16 -15.03 12.17 -0.32
N GLU A 17 -14.07 12.18 -1.27
CA GLU A 17 -14.25 11.68 -2.64
C GLU A 17 -13.78 10.23 -2.79
N ARG A 18 -13.61 9.50 -1.69
CA ARG A 18 -13.31 8.06 -1.72
C ARG A 18 -14.47 7.30 -2.35
N ALA A 19 -14.22 6.69 -3.49
CA ALA A 19 -15.17 5.84 -4.20
C ALA A 19 -15.14 4.39 -3.69
N ASP A 20 -13.95 3.86 -3.33
CA ASP A 20 -13.78 2.49 -2.87
C ASP A 20 -12.51 2.35 -2.00
N LEU A 21 -12.29 1.14 -1.48
CA LEU A 21 -11.06 0.68 -0.85
C LEU A 21 -10.42 -0.42 -1.69
N ILE A 22 -9.12 -0.63 -1.52
CA ILE A 22 -8.49 -1.89 -1.89
C ILE A 22 -7.57 -2.37 -0.78
N THR A 23 -7.85 -3.56 -0.25
CA THR A 23 -7.03 -4.19 0.78
C THR A 23 -5.92 -5.04 0.15
N LEU A 24 -4.66 -4.72 0.42
CA LEU A 24 -3.50 -5.37 -0.18
C LEU A 24 -2.47 -5.80 0.88
N VAL A 25 -1.96 -7.04 0.76
CA VAL A 25 -0.79 -7.50 1.53
C VAL A 25 0.48 -6.76 1.09
N TYR A 26 1.53 -6.76 1.92
CA TYR A 26 2.79 -6.06 1.62
C TYR A 26 3.35 -6.37 0.23
N ASP A 27 3.39 -7.65 -0.14
CA ASP A 27 3.94 -8.09 -1.43
C ASP A 27 3.13 -7.60 -2.64
N ASP A 28 1.86 -7.25 -2.45
CA ASP A 28 0.97 -6.66 -3.45
C ASP A 28 1.00 -5.12 -3.48
N ARG A 29 1.71 -4.49 -2.55
CA ARG A 29 1.81 -3.03 -2.45
C ARG A 29 3.01 -2.44 -3.19
N TYR A 30 3.84 -3.23 -3.87
CA TYR A 30 4.84 -2.72 -4.80
C TYR A 30 4.46 -3.05 -6.25
N ARG A 31 3.76 -2.13 -6.92
CA ARG A 31 3.16 -2.39 -8.24
C ARG A 31 3.36 -1.23 -9.20
N ARG A 32 3.45 -1.56 -10.49
CA ARG A 32 3.41 -0.59 -11.59
C ARG A 32 2.08 -0.69 -12.33
N ARG A 33 1.75 -1.90 -12.80
CA ARG A 33 0.61 -2.15 -13.66
C ARG A 33 -0.06 -3.45 -13.30
N LEU A 34 -1.34 -3.39 -12.92
CA LEU A 34 -2.13 -4.55 -12.51
C LEU A 34 -3.63 -4.21 -12.61
N ARG A 35 -4.46 -5.15 -13.05
CA ARG A 35 -5.91 -5.01 -12.92
C ARG A 35 -6.29 -5.37 -11.48
N LEU A 36 -7.01 -4.48 -10.83
CA LEU A 36 -7.36 -4.54 -9.43
C LEU A 36 -8.88 -4.49 -9.28
N LEU A 37 -9.38 -5.20 -8.27
CA LEU A 37 -10.78 -5.16 -7.87
C LEU A 37 -10.81 -4.60 -6.45
N GLY A 38 -11.44 -3.44 -6.28
CA GLY A 38 -11.67 -2.85 -4.97
C GLY A 38 -12.60 -3.72 -4.12
N ASP A 39 -12.55 -3.50 -2.81
CA ASP A 39 -13.31 -4.28 -1.82
C ASP A 39 -14.83 -4.09 -2.00
N GLY A 40 -15.26 -2.93 -2.49
CA GLY A 40 -16.63 -2.62 -2.89
C GLY A 40 -16.99 -3.01 -4.33
N GLY A 41 -16.09 -3.66 -5.06
CA GLY A 41 -16.32 -4.17 -6.42
C GLY A 41 -15.89 -3.22 -7.55
N THR A 42 -15.18 -2.13 -7.26
CA THR A 42 -14.65 -1.25 -8.31
C THR A 42 -13.53 -1.95 -9.09
N ASP A 43 -13.76 -2.26 -10.36
CA ASP A 43 -12.77 -2.84 -11.26
C ASP A 43 -12.01 -1.74 -12.03
N PHE A 44 -10.69 -1.71 -11.86
CA PHE A 44 -9.84 -0.69 -12.47
C PHE A 44 -8.44 -1.22 -12.80
N LEU A 45 -7.80 -0.57 -13.77
CA LEU A 45 -6.40 -0.80 -14.12
C LEU A 45 -5.51 0.18 -13.38
N LEU A 46 -4.66 -0.30 -12.47
CA LEU A 46 -3.51 0.46 -12.02
C LEU A 46 -2.49 0.51 -13.16
N ASP A 47 -2.03 1.71 -13.54
CA ASP A 47 -1.07 1.88 -14.63
C ASP A 47 -0.19 3.11 -14.39
N LEU A 48 0.83 2.91 -13.54
CA LEU A 48 1.78 3.91 -13.10
C LEU A 48 2.99 3.98 -14.06
N PRO A 49 3.67 5.15 -14.14
CA PRO A 49 4.86 5.30 -14.97
C PRO A 49 6.02 4.38 -14.52
N GLN A 50 6.09 4.07 -13.23
CA GLN A 50 7.12 3.21 -12.62
C GLN A 50 6.54 2.41 -11.44
N PRO A 51 7.17 1.28 -11.05
CA PRO A 51 6.80 0.56 -9.84
C PRO A 51 6.82 1.50 -8.63
N THR A 52 5.72 1.53 -7.88
CA THR A 52 5.52 2.44 -6.76
C THR A 52 5.06 1.65 -5.55
N VAL A 53 5.52 2.05 -4.37
CA VAL A 53 5.02 1.53 -3.10
C VAL A 53 3.69 2.22 -2.80
N LEU A 54 2.63 1.43 -2.72
CA LEU A 54 1.28 1.82 -2.33
C LEU A 54 1.21 1.77 -0.80
N ARG A 55 1.28 2.93 -0.13
CA ARG A 55 1.23 2.96 1.33
C ARG A 55 -0.20 2.92 1.82
N ASP A 56 -0.35 2.52 3.08
CA ASP A 56 -1.64 2.60 3.75
C ASP A 56 -2.18 4.04 3.75
N GLY A 57 -3.44 4.20 3.34
CA GLY A 57 -4.11 5.50 3.22
C GLY A 57 -3.81 6.28 1.93
N ASP A 58 -2.93 5.79 1.05
CA ASP A 58 -2.72 6.43 -0.25
C ASP A 58 -3.98 6.37 -1.12
N GLY A 59 -4.21 7.42 -1.91
CA GLY A 59 -5.34 7.52 -2.83
C GLY A 59 -4.92 7.21 -4.27
N LEU A 60 -5.55 6.23 -4.90
CA LEU A 60 -5.40 5.93 -6.32
C LEU A 60 -6.43 6.74 -7.10
N ALA A 61 -5.98 7.77 -7.82
CA ALA A 61 -6.84 8.67 -8.56
C ALA A 61 -7.40 7.98 -9.80
N LEU A 62 -8.72 7.83 -9.88
CA LEU A 62 -9.40 7.26 -11.05
C LEU A 62 -9.55 8.32 -12.14
N ASP A 63 -9.50 7.89 -13.41
CA ASP A 63 -9.62 8.75 -14.58
C ASP A 63 -11.03 9.31 -14.80
N ASP A 64 -12.07 8.67 -14.26
CA ASP A 64 -13.45 9.15 -14.24
C ASP A 64 -13.81 9.95 -12.98
N GLY A 65 -12.84 10.16 -12.08
CA GLY A 65 -13.00 10.93 -10.85
C GLY A 65 -13.12 10.06 -9.60
N GLY A 66 -12.84 10.68 -8.44
CA GLY A 66 -12.78 9.99 -7.16
C GLY A 66 -11.51 9.15 -6.97
N TYR A 67 -11.46 8.46 -5.83
CA TYR A 67 -10.26 7.76 -5.38
C TYR A 67 -10.57 6.37 -4.84
N VAL A 68 -9.72 5.39 -5.16
CA VAL A 68 -9.65 4.12 -4.42
C VAL A 68 -8.57 4.24 -3.36
N MET A 69 -8.93 4.12 -2.09
CA MET A 69 -7.95 4.19 -1.00
C MET A 69 -7.26 2.84 -0.79
N VAL A 70 -5.94 2.85 -0.70
CA VAL A 70 -5.15 1.68 -0.34
C VAL A 70 -5.28 1.41 1.15
N LYS A 71 -5.60 0.17 1.52
CA LYS A 71 -5.53 -0.33 2.90
C LYS A 71 -4.52 -1.46 2.98
N ALA A 72 -3.60 -1.37 3.93
CA ALA A 72 -2.74 -2.49 4.27
C ALA A 72 -3.61 -3.62 4.86
N ALA A 73 -3.48 -4.83 4.32
CA ALA A 73 -4.12 -6.00 4.89
C ALA A 73 -3.56 -6.31 6.29
N ASP A 74 -4.41 -6.89 7.14
CA ASP A 74 -3.92 -7.51 8.37
C ASP A 74 -3.13 -8.77 8.00
N GLU A 75 -1.88 -8.85 8.47
CA GLU A 75 -0.95 -9.94 8.15
C GLU A 75 -0.48 -10.61 9.45
N THR A 76 -0.18 -11.91 9.39
CA THR A 76 0.40 -12.61 10.54
C THR A 76 1.86 -12.21 10.68
N LEU A 77 2.15 -11.33 11.64
CA LEU A 77 3.48 -10.80 11.88
C LEU A 77 4.06 -11.27 13.22
N ILE A 78 5.39 -11.19 13.34
CA ILE A 78 6.10 -11.35 14.60
C ILE A 78 6.53 -9.97 15.09
N GLU A 79 6.05 -9.57 16.27
CA GLU A 79 6.57 -8.39 16.96
C GLU A 79 7.80 -8.76 17.80
N VAL A 80 8.93 -8.10 17.53
CA VAL A 80 10.16 -8.27 18.30
C VAL A 80 10.48 -7.00 19.07
N ARG A 81 10.61 -7.11 20.40
CA ARG A 81 10.93 -6.00 21.30
C ARG A 81 12.31 -6.20 21.93
N ALA A 82 13.03 -5.11 22.13
CA ALA A 82 14.32 -5.10 22.83
C ALA A 82 14.23 -4.25 24.10
N LYS A 83 14.90 -4.69 25.16
CA LYS A 83 14.91 -3.99 26.46
C LYS A 83 15.71 -2.67 26.43
N ASP A 84 16.63 -2.54 25.49
CA ASP A 84 17.50 -1.37 25.33
C ASP A 84 17.92 -1.18 23.86
N PRO A 85 18.38 0.03 23.47
CA PRO A 85 18.77 0.33 22.09
C PRO A 85 19.94 -0.52 21.56
N ALA A 86 20.88 -0.92 22.41
CA ALA A 86 22.05 -1.70 21.99
C ALA A 86 21.64 -3.12 21.56
N LEU A 87 20.73 -3.75 22.30
CA LEU A 87 20.13 -5.01 21.92
C LEU A 87 19.25 -4.87 20.66
N PHE A 88 18.49 -3.77 20.54
CA PHE A 88 17.66 -3.52 19.35
C PHE A 88 18.50 -3.51 18.06
N VAL A 89 19.61 -2.78 18.05
CA VAL A 89 20.53 -2.72 16.90
C VAL A 89 21.10 -4.10 16.57
N ARG A 90 21.49 -4.89 17.58
CA ARG A 90 21.98 -6.26 17.36
C ARG A 90 20.91 -7.19 16.76
N LEU A 91 19.66 -7.10 17.23
CA LEU A 91 18.56 -7.87 16.67
C LEU A 91 18.29 -7.47 15.22
N ALA A 92 18.23 -6.16 14.92
CA ALA A 92 18.06 -5.66 13.56
C ALA A 92 19.18 -6.15 12.62
N TRP A 93 20.44 -6.12 13.08
CA TRP A 93 21.57 -6.66 12.32
C TRP A 93 21.44 -8.16 12.03
N HIS A 94 21.04 -8.96 13.02
CA HIS A 94 20.85 -10.40 12.83
C HIS A 94 19.70 -10.74 11.88
N LEU A 95 18.61 -9.97 11.91
CA LEU A 95 17.48 -10.14 10.99
C LEU A 95 17.89 -9.75 9.56
N GLY A 96 18.52 -8.58 9.38
CA GLY A 96 18.97 -8.10 8.08
C GLY A 96 19.97 -9.04 7.40
N ASN A 97 20.93 -9.61 8.16
CA ASN A 97 21.89 -10.58 7.64
C ASN A 97 21.25 -11.89 7.13
N ARG A 98 19.99 -12.16 7.47
CA ARG A 98 19.26 -13.35 7.02
C ARG A 98 18.34 -13.07 5.83
N HIS A 99 18.31 -11.83 5.34
CA HIS A 99 17.39 -11.40 4.29
C HIS A 99 15.92 -11.72 4.62
N LEU A 100 15.56 -11.50 5.89
CA LEU A 100 14.18 -11.54 6.39
C LEU A 100 13.45 -10.24 6.07
#